data_AF-A0ABD4Y9X5-F1
#
_entry.id   AF-A0ABD4Y9X5-F1
#
_cell.length_a   1.000
_cell.length_b   1.000
_cell.length_c   1.000
_cell.angle_alpha   90.00
_cell.angle_beta   90.00
_cell.angle_gamma   90.00
#
_symmetry.space_group_name_H-M   'P 1'
#
loop_
_entity.id
_entity.type
_entity.pdbx_description
1 polymer ?
#
loop_
_entity_poly.entity_id
_entity_poly.type
_entity_poly.pdbx_seq_one_letter_code
_entity_poly.pdbx_strand_id
1 'polypeptide(L)' 'MPMRFVVIPAVPTEKETFPRRLGFPSALGEGYDLYDTHDKIRLTMGFPTRAEAEFECSMRNDLHQAGEENFTRSG' A
#
# COMPACT_ATOMS: atom_id res chain seq x y z
N MET A 1 8.33 15.42 3.71
CA MET A 1 7.58 14.56 4.65
C MET A 1 7.79 13.11 4.28
N PRO A 2 8.01 12.20 5.25
CA PRO A 2 7.93 10.77 4.98
C PRO A 2 6.45 10.36 4.79
N MET A 3 6.15 9.59 3.76
CA MET A 3 4.83 8.99 3.56
C MET A 3 4.69 7.80 4.51
N ARG A 4 3.66 7.81 5.37
CA ARG A 4 3.40 6.74 6.33
C ARG A 4 2.90 5.49 5.61
N PHE A 5 1.96 5.66 4.70
CA PHE A 5 1.38 4.57 3.92
C PHE A 5 2.04 4.48 2.55
N VAL A 6 2.32 3.26 2.09
CA VAL A 6 2.85 2.97 0.76
C VAL A 6 2.04 1.87 0.08
N VAL A 7 1.79 2.01 -1.22
CA VAL A 7 1.08 0.98 -2.00
C VAL A 7 2.02 -0.17 -2.30
N ILE A 8 1.57 -1.39 -2.03
CA ILE A 8 2.27 -2.62 -2.37
C ILE A 8 1.34 -3.53 -3.20
N PRO A 9 1.87 -4.34 -4.12
CA PRO A 9 1.06 -5.32 -4.82
C PRO A 9 0.47 -6.36 -3.86
N ALA A 10 -0.78 -6.77 -4.09
CA ALA A 10 -1.34 -7.92 -3.40
C ALA A 10 -0.51 -9.15 -3.79
N VAL A 11 0.06 -9.83 -2.79
CA VAL A 11 0.82 -11.04 -3.06
C VAL A 11 -0.19 -12.17 -3.12
N PRO A 12 -0.30 -12.89 -4.26
CA PRO A 12 -1.19 -14.04 -4.34
C PRO A 12 -0.74 -15.07 -3.30
N THR A 13 -1.67 -15.46 -2.43
CA THR A 13 -1.48 -16.50 -1.39
C THR A 13 -1.33 -17.89 -2.00
N GLU A 14 -1.76 -18.07 -3.25
CA GLU A 14 -1.50 -19.31 -4.00
C GLU A 14 -0.05 -19.34 -4.45
N LYS A 15 0.73 -20.18 -3.76
CA LYS A 15 2.05 -20.65 -4.18
C LYS A 15 1.96 -21.26 -5.57
N GLU A 16 2.15 -20.46 -6.62
CA GLU A 16 2.44 -21.00 -7.94
C GLU A 16 3.75 -21.79 -7.85
N THR A 17 3.62 -23.12 -7.86
CA THR A 17 4.72 -24.10 -7.76
C THR A 17 5.37 -24.33 -9.13
N PHE A 18 5.25 -23.38 -10.08
CA PHE A 18 5.74 -23.57 -11.44
C PHE A 18 7.13 -22.97 -11.66
N PRO A 19 8.06 -23.73 -12.29
CA PRO A 19 9.39 -23.24 -12.62
C PRO A 19 9.27 -22.15 -13.69
N ARG A 20 9.53 -20.92 -13.24
CA ARG A 20 9.39 -19.64 -13.94
C ARG A 20 10.17 -19.65 -15.27
N ARG A 21 9.48 -19.55 -16.41
CA ARG A 21 10.12 -19.08 -17.66
C ARG A 21 10.25 -17.56 -17.61
N LEU A 22 11.43 -17.08 -17.99
CA LEU A 22 11.84 -15.69 -17.94
C LEU A 22 10.83 -14.77 -18.64
N GLY A 23 10.36 -13.74 -17.94
CA GLY A 23 9.92 -12.52 -18.62
C GLY A 23 8.85 -11.69 -17.91
N PHE A 24 7.84 -12.30 -17.29
CA PHE A 24 6.67 -11.51 -16.87
C PHE A 24 5.85 -12.25 -15.80
N PRO A 25 5.50 -11.63 -14.66
CA PRO A 25 4.40 -12.12 -13.84
C PRO A 25 3.10 -11.75 -14.55
N SER A 26 2.46 -12.71 -15.23
CA SER A 26 1.18 -12.50 -15.92
C SER A 26 -0.03 -12.42 -14.97
N ALA A 27 0.18 -12.58 -13.66
CA ALA A 27 -0.81 -12.26 -12.66
C ALA A 27 -0.09 -11.76 -11.40
N LEU A 28 0.13 -10.44 -11.33
CA LEU A 28 0.19 -9.78 -10.03
C LEU A 28 -1.14 -10.13 -9.36
N GLY A 29 -1.10 -10.75 -8.17
CA GLY A 29 -2.30 -11.18 -7.44
C GLY A 29 -3.32 -10.05 -7.46
N GLU A 30 -4.60 -10.40 -7.65
CA GLU A 30 -5.72 -9.57 -8.16
C GLU A 30 -6.05 -8.30 -7.34
N GLY A 31 -5.05 -7.49 -6.99
CA GLY A 31 -5.21 -6.24 -6.29
C GLY A 31 -3.93 -5.66 -5.69
N TYR A 32 -4.13 -4.68 -4.81
CA TYR A 32 -3.12 -3.86 -4.17
C TYR A 32 -3.49 -3.68 -2.70
N ASP A 33 -2.47 -3.63 -1.86
CA ASP A 33 -2.59 -3.39 -0.43
C ASP A 33 -1.81 -2.15 -0.04
N LEU A 34 -2.04 -1.68 1.19
CA LEU A 34 -1.25 -0.61 1.78
C LEU A 34 -0.31 -1.20 2.82
N TYR A 35 0.89 -0.64 2.91
CA TYR A 35 1.83 -0.93 3.98
C TYR A 35 2.02 0.33 4.82
N ASP A 36 1.78 0.21 6.11
CA ASP A 36 2.09 1.25 7.06
C ASP A 36 3.57 1.09 7.47
N THR A 37 4.39 2.07 7.08
CA THR A 37 5.82 2.10 7.39
C THR A 37 6.11 2.43 8.85
N HIS A 38 5.18 3.08 9.53
CA HIS A 38 5.29 3.47 10.93
C HIS A 38 5.01 2.28 11.84
N ASP A 39 3.85 1.64 11.66
CA ASP A 39 3.45 0.46 12.44
C ASP A 39 4.05 -0.84 11.91
N LYS A 40 4.70 -0.79 10.73
CA LYS A 40 5.28 -1.94 10.02
C LYS A 40 4.26 -3.05 9.79
N ILE A 41 3.01 -2.66 9.52
CA ILE A 41 1.90 -3.58 9.29
C ILE A 41 1.42 -3.49 7.84
N ARG A 42 0.99 -4.62 7.30
CA ARG A 42 0.30 -4.70 6.02
C ARG A 42 -1.20 -4.54 6.24
N LEU A 43 -1.77 -3.52 5.63
CA LEU A 43 -3.21 -3.28 5.54
C LEU A 43 -3.74 -3.99 4.29
N THR A 44 -4.26 -5.20 4.50
CA THR A 44 -4.76 -6.07 3.43
C THR A 44 -6.16 -5.63 3.01
N MET A 45 -6.23 -4.59 2.18
CA MET A 45 -7.49 -4.00 1.69
C MET A 45 -7.96 -4.64 0.38
N GLY A 46 -7.06 -5.26 -0.39
CA GLY A 46 -7.40 -5.95 -1.64
C GLY A 46 -7.97 -5.04 -2.72
N PHE A 47 -7.41 -3.85 -2.92
CA PHE A 47 -7.86 -2.91 -3.95
C PHE A 47 -7.69 -3.51 -5.34
N PRO A 48 -8.72 -3.62 -6.18
CA PRO A 48 -8.61 -4.28 -7.47
C PRO A 48 -7.72 -3.51 -8.45
N THR A 49 -7.61 -2.18 -8.30
CA THR A 49 -6.74 -1.34 -9.14
C THR A 49 -5.69 -0.58 -8.34
N ARG A 50 -4.57 -0.28 -9.00
CA ARG A 50 -3.50 0.55 -8.43
C ARG A 50 -4.00 1.95 -8.09
N ALA A 51 -4.86 2.51 -8.95
CA ALA A 51 -5.39 3.85 -8.80
C ALA A 51 -6.22 4.00 -7.50
N GLU A 52 -7.03 2.99 -7.16
CA GLU A 52 -7.79 2.99 -5.90
C GLU A 52 -6.85 2.90 -4.69
N ALA A 53 -5.83 2.04 -4.75
CA ALA A 53 -4.84 1.95 -3.68
C ALA A 53 -4.04 3.24 -3.52
N GLU A 54 -3.64 3.89 -4.62
CA GLU A 54 -2.92 5.16 -4.60
C GLU A 54 -3.79 6.29 -4.05
N PHE A 55 -5.07 6.33 -4.40
CA PHE A 55 -6.03 7.30 -3.85
C PHE A 55 -6.15 7.15 -2.33
N GLU A 56 -6.37 5.93 -1.84
CA GLU A 56 -6.48 5.64 -0.41
C GLU A 56 -5.15 5.83 0.35
N CYS A 57 -4.02 5.52 -0.30
CA CYS A 57 -2.69 5.81 0.21
C CYS A 57 -2.50 7.32 0.42
N SER A 58 -2.78 8.11 -0.62
CA SER A 58 -2.65 9.56 -0.58
C SER A 58 -3.58 10.16 0.46
N MET A 59 -4.84 9.73 0.50
CA MET A 59 -5.84 10.24 1.44
C MET A 59 -5.45 9.96 2.90
N ARG A 60 -4.92 8.77 3.22
CA ARG A 60 -4.44 8.46 4.57
C ARG A 60 -3.17 9.23 4.94
N ASN A 61 -2.26 9.42 3.99
CA ASN A 61 -1.06 10.22 4.20
C ASN A 61 -1.42 11.70 4.44
N ASP A 62 -2.38 12.24 3.70
CA ASP A 62 -2.86 13.63 3.83
C ASP A 62 -3.59 13.84 5.17
N LEU A 63 -4.48 12.92 5.55
CA LEU A 63 -5.17 12.96 6.85
C LEU A 63 -4.20 12.91 8.03
N HIS A 64 -3.17 12.06 7.94
CA HIS A 64 -2.13 11.97 8.96
C HIS A 64 -1.34 13.28 9.06
N GLN A 65 -0.96 13.85 7.92
CA GLN A 65 -0.23 15.11 7.86
C GLN A 65 -1.06 16.28 8.41
N ALA A 66 -2.35 16.33 8.09
CA ALA A 66 -3.28 17.32 8.64
C ALA A 66 -3.44 17.20 10.17
N GLY A 67 -3.37 15.99 10.74
CA GLY A 67 -3.40 15.78 12.19
C GLY A 67 -2.13 16.26 12.90
N GLU A 68 -0.96 16.01 12.30
CA GLU A 68 0.34 16.39 12.89
C GLU A 68 0.62 17.90 12.81
N GLU A 69 0.14 18.57 11.75
CA GLU A 69 0.30 20.02 11.58
C GLU A 69 -0.51 20.83 12.61
N ASN A 70 -1.61 20.28 13.13
CA ASN A 70 -2.39 20.89 14.20
C ASN A 70 -1.73 20.74 15.58
N PHE A 71 -0.92 19.71 15.80
CA PHE A 71 -0.24 19.50 17.08
C PHE A 71 1.02 20.36 17.23
N THR A 72 1.72 20.64 16.13
CA THR A 72 2.99 21.39 16.15
C THR A 72 2.82 22.92 16.23
N ARG A 73 1.61 23.46 16.02
CA ARG A 73 1.35 24.91 16.07
C ARG A 73 0.86 25.44 17.42
N SER A 74 0.64 24.57 18.41
CA SER A 74 0.13 24.95 19.74
C SER A 74 1.19 24.88 20.86
N GLY A 75 2.48 24.83 20.52
CA GLY A 75 3.60 24.85 21.48
C GLY A 75 4.21 26.23 21.66
#